data_AF-A0A847FCJ5-F1
#
_entry.id   AF-A0A847FCJ5-F1
#
_cell.length_a   1.000
_cell.length_b   1.000
_cell.length_c   1.000
_cell.angle_alpha   90.00
_cell.angle_beta   90.00
_cell.angle_gamma   90.00
#
_symmetry.space_group_name_H-M   'P 1'
#
loop_
_entity.id
_entity.type
_entity.pdbx_description
1 polymer ?
#
loop_
_entity_poly.entity_id
_entity_poly.type
_entity_poly.pdbx_seq_one_letter_code
_entity_poly.pdbx_strand_id
1 'polypeptide(L)'
;KKSTSGLADLIKQYEKEEMEKVYALLDPEWHDEIRLFTEDEFANIVHIDGSIVKKSSEEINQHFNHDNYKPRDGSLVKAVDEICAFVEAYTSNENGISAPELSQAMEHIRGAYLGKKIAGISFDALLSEFG
;
A
#
# COMPACT_ATOMS: atom_id res chain seq x y z
N LYS A 1 8.80 17.68 -11.20
CA LYS A 1 9.01 17.08 -12.55
C LYS A 1 8.24 15.76 -12.61
N LYS A 2 7.47 15.55 -13.68
CA LYS A 2 6.54 14.42 -13.89
C LYS A 2 7.25 13.11 -14.31
N SER A 3 8.43 12.85 -13.75
CA SER A 3 9.34 11.78 -14.19
C SER A 3 9.10 10.44 -13.50
N THR A 4 8.21 10.39 -12.50
CA THR A 4 7.99 9.21 -11.65
C THR A 4 6.83 8.32 -12.10
N SER A 5 5.74 8.89 -12.66
CA SER A 5 4.56 8.11 -13.05
C SER A 5 4.86 7.08 -14.14
N GLY A 6 5.54 7.48 -15.23
CA GLY A 6 5.84 6.56 -16.32
C GLY A 6 6.82 5.45 -15.95
N LEU A 7 7.68 5.68 -14.96
CA LEU A 7 8.58 4.63 -14.44
C LEU A 7 7.81 3.66 -13.55
N ALA A 8 6.92 4.16 -12.68
CA ALA A 8 6.08 3.31 -11.85
C ALA A 8 5.17 2.41 -12.70
N ASP A 9 4.56 2.96 -13.76
CA ASP A 9 3.72 2.20 -14.70
C ASP A 9 4.54 1.12 -15.44
N LEU A 10 5.77 1.45 -15.83
CA LEU A 10 6.69 0.51 -16.47
C LEU A 10 7.11 -0.62 -15.51
N ILE A 11 7.43 -0.30 -14.26
CA ILE A 11 7.75 -1.29 -13.22
C ILE A 11 6.55 -2.23 -13.02
N LYS A 12 5.34 -1.67 -12.89
CA LYS A 12 4.09 -2.43 -12.74
C LYS A 12 3.88 -3.41 -13.90
N GLN A 13 4.18 -2.97 -15.13
CA GLN A 13 4.13 -3.84 -16.30
C GLN A 13 5.15 -4.98 -16.21
N TYR A 14 6.41 -4.69 -15.85
CA TYR A 14 7.43 -5.72 -15.67
C TYR A 14 7.08 -6.71 -14.56
N GLU A 15 6.55 -6.23 -13.43
CA GLU A 15 6.08 -7.09 -12.34
C GLU A 15 5.03 -8.08 -12.84
N LYS A 16 4.05 -7.61 -13.64
CA LYS A 16 3.03 -8.47 -14.24
C LYS A 16 3.63 -9.50 -15.19
N GLU A 17 4.56 -9.11 -16.05
CA GLU A 17 5.24 -10.02 -16.99
C GLU A 17 6.06 -11.11 -16.26
N GLU A 18 6.73 -10.75 -15.16
CA GLU A 18 7.44 -11.72 -14.32
C GLU A 18 6.49 -12.65 -13.56
N MET A 19 5.34 -12.15 -13.11
CA MET A 19 4.32 -12.96 -12.43
C MET A 19 3.74 -14.06 -13.33
N GLU A 20 3.69 -13.88 -14.65
CA GLU A 20 3.29 -14.95 -15.58
C GLU A 20 4.18 -16.20 -15.45
N LYS A 21 5.46 -16.03 -15.13
CA LYS A 21 6.38 -17.15 -14.87
C LYS A 21 6.05 -17.85 -13.56
N VAL A 22 5.59 -17.10 -12.56
CA VAL A 22 5.17 -17.64 -11.26
C VAL A 22 3.87 -18.42 -11.42
N TYR A 23 2.87 -17.86 -12.12
CA TYR A 23 1.59 -18.53 -12.37
C TYR A 23 1.76 -19.85 -13.12
N ALA A 24 2.72 -19.93 -14.06
CA ALA A 24 3.02 -21.17 -14.76
C ALA A 24 3.53 -22.31 -13.86
N LEU A 25 4.02 -22.01 -12.65
CA LEU A 25 4.51 -22.97 -11.66
C LEU A 25 3.48 -23.31 -10.58
N LEU A 26 2.35 -22.59 -10.54
CA LEU A 26 1.31 -22.74 -9.53
C LEU A 26 0.09 -23.45 -10.11
N ASP A 27 -0.60 -24.22 -9.26
CA ASP A 27 -1.89 -24.79 -9.63
C ASP A 27 -2.90 -23.67 -9.95
N PRO A 28 -3.74 -23.83 -11.00
CA PRO A 28 -4.69 -22.79 -11.42
C PRO A 28 -5.63 -22.30 -10.31
N GLU A 29 -5.93 -23.16 -9.33
CA GLU A 29 -6.78 -22.82 -8.18
C GLU A 29 -6.21 -21.71 -7.29
N TRP A 30 -4.90 -21.47 -7.34
CA TRP A 30 -4.21 -20.45 -6.55
C TRP A 30 -4.07 -19.12 -7.29
N HIS A 31 -4.31 -19.08 -8.60
CA HIS A 31 -3.97 -17.93 -9.44
C HIS A 31 -4.72 -16.67 -9.03
N ASP A 32 -6.02 -16.79 -8.74
CA ASP A 32 -6.85 -15.63 -8.35
C ASP A 32 -6.40 -15.02 -7.01
N GLU A 33 -6.04 -15.87 -6.05
CA GLU A 33 -5.56 -15.41 -4.74
C GLU A 33 -4.18 -14.77 -4.85
N ILE A 34 -3.25 -15.37 -5.59
CA ILE A 34 -1.92 -14.79 -5.79
C ILE A 34 -2.03 -13.46 -6.56
N ARG A 35 -2.85 -13.39 -7.62
CA ARG A 35 -3.08 -12.16 -8.38
C ARG A 35 -3.60 -11.04 -7.48
N LEU A 36 -4.51 -11.35 -6.57
CA LEU A 36 -5.01 -10.39 -5.59
C LEU A 36 -3.89 -9.82 -4.69
N PHE A 37 -2.88 -10.63 -4.35
CA PHE A 37 -1.75 -10.21 -3.50
C PHE A 37 -0.61 -9.53 -4.27
N THR A 38 -0.51 -9.71 -5.59
CA THR A 38 0.62 -9.20 -6.38
C THR A 38 0.25 -8.11 -7.38
N GLU A 39 -0.99 -8.08 -7.86
CA GLU A 39 -1.45 -7.10 -8.86
C GLU A 39 -2.48 -6.10 -8.29
N ASP A 40 -3.28 -6.54 -7.32
CA ASP A 40 -4.31 -5.74 -6.62
C ASP A 40 -3.96 -5.60 -5.12
N GLU A 41 -2.68 -5.53 -4.76
CA GLU A 41 -2.15 -5.70 -3.40
C GLU A 41 -2.71 -4.70 -2.37
N PHE A 42 -3.07 -3.51 -2.82
CA PHE A 42 -3.67 -2.44 -2.00
C PHE A 42 -5.18 -2.28 -2.20
N ALA A 43 -5.85 -3.25 -2.84
CA ALA A 43 -7.30 -3.21 -2.97
C ALA A 43 -7.98 -3.52 -1.64
N ASN A 44 -8.93 -2.66 -1.26
CA ASN A 44 -9.83 -2.86 -0.15
C ASN A 44 -10.88 -3.92 -0.51
N ILE A 45 -10.85 -5.07 0.16
CA ILE A 45 -11.71 -6.20 -0.19
C ILE A 45 -12.29 -6.91 1.04
N VAL A 46 -13.39 -7.60 0.82
CA VAL A 46 -14.03 -8.52 1.76
C VAL A 46 -14.51 -9.76 1.02
N HIS A 47 -14.66 -10.87 1.71
CA HIS A 47 -15.25 -12.11 1.21
C HIS A 47 -16.70 -12.22 1.69
N ILE A 48 -17.63 -12.25 0.75
CA ILE A 48 -19.08 -12.42 1.01
C ILE A 48 -19.55 -13.60 0.17
N ASP A 49 -20.12 -14.62 0.81
CA ASP A 49 -20.62 -15.83 0.15
C ASP A 49 -19.61 -16.47 -0.82
N GLY A 50 -18.33 -16.49 -0.42
CA GLY A 50 -17.23 -17.05 -1.22
C GLY A 50 -16.71 -16.14 -2.33
N SER A 51 -17.29 -14.95 -2.52
CA SER A 51 -16.89 -13.99 -3.56
C SER A 51 -16.12 -12.79 -2.97
N ILE A 52 -15.11 -12.31 -3.69
CA ILE A 52 -14.36 -11.11 -3.33
C ILE A 52 -15.15 -9.87 -3.77
N VAL A 53 -15.39 -8.94 -2.85
CA VAL A 53 -16.11 -7.69 -3.09
C VAL A 53 -15.24 -6.51 -2.67
N LYS A 54 -15.07 -5.52 -3.57
CA LYS A 54 -14.35 -4.28 -3.26
C LYS A 54 -15.20 -3.38 -2.36
N LYS A 55 -14.57 -2.79 -1.34
CA LYS A 55 -15.21 -1.95 -0.32
C LYS A 55 -14.39 -0.71 0.01
N SER A 56 -14.95 0.28 0.69
CA SER A 56 -14.14 1.36 1.27
C SER A 56 -13.48 0.91 2.59
N SER A 57 -12.44 1.63 3.02
CA SER A 57 -11.81 1.42 4.34
C SER A 57 -12.84 1.61 5.47
N GLU A 58 -13.72 2.60 5.33
CA GLU A 58 -14.80 2.88 6.29
C GLU A 58 -15.83 1.75 6.31
N GLU A 59 -16.25 1.23 5.15
CA GLU A 59 -17.17 0.10 5.08
C GLU A 59 -16.57 -1.12 5.77
N ILE A 60 -15.29 -1.42 5.50
CA ILE A 60 -14.56 -2.53 6.12
C ILE A 60 -14.57 -2.37 7.64
N ASN A 61 -14.16 -1.22 8.15
CA ASN A 61 -14.06 -0.97 9.59
C ASN A 61 -15.42 -1.02 10.30
N GLN A 62 -16.48 -0.50 9.66
CA GLN A 62 -17.81 -0.40 10.29
C GLN A 62 -18.64 -1.68 10.19
N HIS A 63 -18.54 -2.43 9.09
CA HIS A 63 -19.49 -3.51 8.77
C HIS A 63 -18.83 -4.87 8.55
N PHE A 64 -17.52 -4.92 8.28
CA PHE A 64 -16.83 -6.14 7.87
C PHE A 64 -15.59 -6.47 8.71
N ASN A 65 -15.43 -5.85 9.88
CA ASN A 65 -14.32 -6.11 10.81
C ASN A 65 -14.54 -7.40 11.62
N HIS A 66 -14.74 -8.52 10.92
CA HIS A 66 -14.91 -9.85 11.49
C HIS A 66 -14.25 -10.90 10.60
N ASP A 67 -13.66 -11.93 11.23
CA ASP A 67 -12.90 -12.99 10.56
C ASP A 67 -13.65 -13.68 9.41
N ASN A 68 -14.98 -13.81 9.54
CA ASN A 68 -15.83 -14.43 8.52
C ASN A 68 -15.79 -13.69 7.17
N TYR A 69 -15.50 -12.39 7.18
CA TYR A 69 -15.40 -11.58 5.96
C TYR A 69 -13.98 -11.54 5.40
N LYS A 70 -12.98 -12.10 6.08
CA LYS A 70 -11.55 -12.04 5.70
C LYS A 70 -11.16 -10.66 5.13
N PRO A 71 -11.44 -9.56 5.86
CA PRO A 71 -11.28 -8.22 5.30
C PRO A 71 -9.80 -7.90 5.05
N ARG A 72 -9.52 -7.22 3.94
CA ARG A 72 -8.23 -6.57 3.70
C ARG A 72 -8.48 -5.11 3.41
N ASP A 73 -8.03 -4.24 4.32
CA ASP A 73 -7.99 -2.80 4.09
C ASP A 73 -6.66 -2.43 3.41
N GLY A 74 -6.62 -2.56 2.10
CA GLY A 74 -5.42 -2.28 1.31
C GLY A 74 -5.02 -0.80 1.33
N SER A 75 -5.95 0.11 1.61
CA SER A 75 -5.66 1.54 1.80
C SER A 75 -4.85 1.76 3.08
N LEU A 76 -5.20 1.05 4.15
CA LEU A 76 -4.40 1.06 5.37
C LEU A 76 -3.03 0.42 5.16
N VAL A 77 -2.96 -0.72 4.47
CA VAL A 77 -1.69 -1.39 4.14
C VAL A 77 -0.76 -0.45 3.35
N LYS A 78 -1.27 0.19 2.30
CA LYS A 78 -0.51 1.16 1.51
C LYS A 78 0.01 2.32 2.35
N ALA A 79 -0.83 2.81 3.25
CA ALA A 79 -0.45 3.95 4.08
C ALA A 79 0.64 3.60 5.08
N VAL A 80 0.61 2.40 5.65
CA VAL A 80 1.68 1.90 6.52
C VAL A 80 2.97 1.68 5.74
N ASP A 81 2.90 1.13 4.53
CA ASP A 81 4.06 0.94 3.64
C ASP A 81 4.76 2.29 3.34
N GLU A 82 3.99 3.31 2.96
CA GLU A 82 4.53 4.66 2.70
C GLU A 82 5.09 5.31 3.97
N ILE A 83 4.48 5.09 5.15
CA ILE A 83 5.08 5.52 6.43
C ILE A 83 6.38 4.79 6.72
N CYS A 84 6.48 3.48 6.47
CA CYS A 84 7.72 2.74 6.67
C CYS A 84 8.84 3.32 5.81
N ALA A 85 8.57 3.60 4.53
CA ALA A 85 9.53 4.27 3.65
C ALA A 85 9.95 5.66 4.18
N PHE A 86 9.00 6.42 4.76
CA PHE A 86 9.32 7.68 5.44
C PHE A 86 10.26 7.47 6.63
N VAL A 87 9.96 6.51 7.51
CA VAL A 87 10.77 6.22 8.71
C VAL A 87 12.17 5.74 8.32
N GLU A 88 12.31 4.95 7.25
CA GLU A 88 13.59 4.53 6.71
C GLU A 88 14.41 5.72 6.19
N ALA A 89 13.78 6.64 5.46
CA ALA A 89 14.42 7.86 4.98
C ALA A 89 14.83 8.79 6.13
N TYR A 90 13.95 8.95 7.13
CA TYR A 90 14.22 9.74 8.33
C TYR A 90 15.40 9.18 9.12
N THR A 91 15.37 7.88 9.41
CA THR A 91 16.43 7.19 10.17
C THR A 91 17.76 7.22 9.41
N SER A 92 17.74 7.12 8.08
CA SER A 92 18.94 7.27 7.25
C SER A 92 19.55 8.65 7.41
N ASN A 93 18.72 9.70 7.37
CA ASN A 93 19.17 11.08 7.53
C ASN A 93 19.74 11.36 8.93
N GLU A 94 19.07 10.88 9.99
CA GLU A 94 19.55 11.00 11.38
C GLU A 94 20.90 10.30 11.60
N ASN A 95 21.16 9.22 10.86
CA ASN A 95 22.44 8.50 10.89
C ASN A 95 23.50 9.07 9.91
N GLY A 96 23.26 10.24 9.33
CA GLY A 96 24.21 10.93 8.44
C GLY A 96 24.23 10.42 6.99
N ILE A 97 23.29 9.55 6.61
CA ILE A 97 23.06 9.14 5.22
C ILE A 97 22.00 10.08 4.64
N SER A 98 22.41 11.31 4.36
CA SER A 98 21.53 12.36 3.83
C SER A 98 21.67 12.48 2.32
N ALA A 99 20.55 12.53 1.60
CA ALA A 99 20.50 12.87 0.19
C ALA A 99 19.29 13.79 -0.10
N PRO A 100 19.39 14.77 -1.01
CA PRO A 100 18.28 15.65 -1.36
C PRO A 100 17.00 14.90 -1.76
N GLU A 101 17.15 13.72 -2.37
CA GLU A 101 16.07 12.85 -2.78
C GLU A 101 15.32 12.25 -1.58
N LEU A 102 16.03 11.89 -0.50
CA LEU A 102 15.41 11.39 0.74
C LEU A 102 14.61 12.48 1.43
N SER A 103 15.14 13.70 1.52
CA SER A 103 14.41 14.85 2.08
C SER A 103 13.15 15.16 1.26
N GLN A 104 13.24 15.16 -0.07
CA GLN A 104 12.09 15.35 -0.95
C GLN A 104 11.04 14.24 -0.81
N ALA A 105 11.47 12.97 -0.67
CA ALA A 105 10.57 11.86 -0.44
C ALA A 105 9.82 12.01 0.89
N MET A 106 10.52 12.38 1.97
CA MET A 106 9.90 12.64 3.28
C MET A 106 8.89 13.78 3.22
N GLU A 107 9.24 14.91 2.59
CA GLU A 107 8.31 16.04 2.40
C GLU A 107 7.09 15.64 1.57
N HIS A 108 7.29 14.84 0.52
CA HIS A 108 6.21 14.36 -0.34
C HIS A 108 5.22 13.48 0.44
N ILE A 109 5.73 12.50 1.20
CA ILE A 109 4.89 11.62 2.03
C ILE A 109 4.15 12.44 3.10
N ARG A 110 4.86 13.33 3.81
CA ARG A 110 4.24 14.23 4.80
C ARG A 110 3.10 15.06 4.19
N GLY A 111 3.31 15.62 3.00
CA GLY A 111 2.28 16.36 2.27
C GLY A 111 1.10 15.50 1.82
N ALA A 112 1.35 14.26 1.38
CA ALA A 112 0.31 13.33 0.91
C ALA A 112 -0.65 12.87 2.02
N TYR A 113 -0.21 12.90 3.28
CA TYR A 113 -0.99 12.49 4.44
C TYR A 113 -1.58 13.63 5.26
N LEU A 114 -1.30 14.89 4.91
CA LEU A 114 -1.81 16.06 5.64
C LEU A 114 -3.36 16.06 5.69
N GLY A 115 -3.93 16.05 6.90
CA GLY A 115 -5.38 16.01 7.12
C GLY A 115 -6.06 14.71 6.68
N LYS A 116 -5.30 13.69 6.27
CA LYS A 116 -5.83 12.42 5.77
C LYS A 116 -6.08 11.46 6.93
N LYS A 117 -7.29 10.89 6.97
CA LYS A 117 -7.65 9.80 7.87
C LYS A 117 -7.90 8.52 7.07
N ILE A 118 -7.35 7.42 7.54
CA ILE A 118 -7.53 6.08 6.95
C ILE A 118 -7.87 5.12 8.08
N ALA A 119 -8.94 4.34 7.95
CA ALA A 119 -9.46 3.48 9.02
C ALA A 119 -9.67 4.20 10.37
N GLY A 120 -9.93 5.52 10.34
CA GLY A 120 -10.06 6.35 11.55
C GLY A 120 -8.74 6.84 12.17
N ILE A 121 -7.59 6.45 11.63
CA ILE A 121 -6.26 6.86 12.08
C ILE A 121 -5.85 8.16 11.38
N SER A 122 -5.39 9.15 12.14
CA SER A 122 -4.82 10.41 11.63
C SER A 122 -3.33 10.22 11.30
N PHE A 123 -3.00 10.07 10.01
CA PHE A 123 -1.62 9.83 9.57
C PHE A 123 -0.75 11.09 9.64
N ASP A 124 -1.35 12.28 9.51
CA ASP A 124 -0.67 13.55 9.72
C ASP A 124 -0.16 13.72 11.16
N ALA A 125 -0.98 13.34 12.14
CA ALA A 125 -0.59 13.35 13.55
C ALA A 125 0.60 12.40 13.80
N LEU A 126 0.58 11.19 13.24
CA LEU A 126 1.69 10.23 13.35
C LEU A 126 2.99 10.78 12.77
N LEU A 127 2.93 11.36 11.56
CA LEU A 127 4.12 11.92 10.93
C LEU A 127 4.62 13.18 11.63
N SER A 128 3.75 13.91 12.35
CA SER A 128 4.15 15.12 13.10
C SER A 128 5.03 14.83 14.32
N GLU A 129 5.08 13.59 14.79
CA GLU A 129 5.99 13.16 15.86
C GLU A 129 7.46 13.14 15.39
N PHE A 130 7.68 13.10 14.08
CA PHE A 130 8.99 13.24 13.45
C PHE A 130 9.19 14.70 13.09
N GLY A 131 10.36 15.26 13.42
CA GLY A 131 10.69 16.70 13.32
C GLY A 131 10.34 17.39 12.00
#